data_AF-A0A538JQA8-F1
#
_entry.id   AF-A0A538JQA8-F1
#
_cell.length_a   1.000
_cell.length_b   1.000
_cell.length_c   1.000
_cell.angle_alpha   90.00
_cell.angle_beta   90.00
_cell.angle_gamma   90.00
#
_symmetry.space_group_name_H-M   'P 1'
#
loop_
_entity.id
_entity.type
_entity.pdbx_description
1 polymer ?
#
loop_
_entity_poly.entity_id
_entity_poly.type
_entity_poly.pdbx_seq_one_letter_code
_entity_poly.pdbx_strand_id
1 'polypeptide(L)' 'MPRHYPAELRRLTCERMLAGEAVKDLVAELGISEHTLYRWRRQALIDADERPGAKEL' A
#
# COMPACT_ATOMS: atom_id res chain seq x y z
N MET A 1 6.83 -20.02 6.17
CA MET A 1 7.28 -19.27 4.98
C MET A 1 6.55 -17.94 4.99
N PRO A 2 7.21 -16.78 5.05
CA PRO A 2 6.48 -15.52 4.94
C PRO A 2 5.87 -15.49 3.55
N ARG A 3 4.54 -15.40 3.48
CA ARG A 3 3.79 -15.24 2.24
C ARG A 3 4.11 -13.84 1.73
N HIS A 4 5.23 -13.70 1.04
CA HIS A 4 5.65 -12.41 0.50
C HIS A 4 4.76 -12.09 -0.69
N TYR A 5 3.85 -11.15 -0.51
CA TYR A 5 3.17 -10.53 -1.65
C TYR A 5 4.22 -9.84 -2.51
N PRO A 6 4.10 -9.92 -3.85
CA PRO A 6 5.02 -9.24 -4.74
C PRO A 6 5.02 -7.74 -4.44
N ALA A 7 6.21 -7.13 -4.46
CA ALA A 7 6.37 -5.72 -4.11
C ALA A 7 5.56 -4.80 -5.04
N GLU A 8 5.42 -5.20 -6.31
CA GLU A 8 4.62 -4.50 -7.31
C GLU A 8 3.13 -4.49 -6.97
N LEU A 9 2.58 -5.65 -6.57
CA LEU A 9 1.20 -5.74 -6.09
C LEU A 9 0.97 -4.80 -4.91
N ARG A 10 1.85 -4.85 -3.90
CA ARG A 10 1.75 -3.96 -2.75
C ARG A 10 1.79 -2.48 -3.13
N ARG A 11 2.67 -2.08 -4.08
CA ARG A 11 2.73 -0.70 -4.57
C ARG A 11 1.44 -0.28 -5.24
N LEU A 12 0.97 -1.05 -6.21
CA LEU A 12 -0.25 -0.75 -6.96
C LEU A 12 -1.47 -0.64 -6.03
N THR A 13 -1.60 -1.55 -5.07
CA THR A 13 -2.67 -1.51 -4.07
C THR A 13 -2.56 -0.27 -3.18
N CYS A 14 -1.35 0.10 -2.75
CA CYS A 14 -1.14 1.34 -2.00
C CYS A 14 -1.51 2.58 -2.81
N GLU A 15 -1.10 2.66 -4.08
CA GLU A 15 -1.43 3.78 -4.96
C GLU A 15 -2.95 3.94 -5.13
N ARG A 16 -3.68 2.84 -5.35
CA ARG A 16 -5.15 2.85 -5.40
C ARG A 16 -5.78 3.30 -4.08
N MET A 17 -5.30 2.78 -2.94
CA MET A 17 -5.76 3.21 -1.62
C MET A 17 -5.47 4.69 -1.31
N LEU A 18 -4.35 5.21 -1.79
CA LEU A 18 -3.98 6.63 -1.65
C LEU A 18 -4.78 7.52 -2.59
N ALA A 19 -5.15 7.03 -3.77
CA ALA A 19 -6.08 7.69 -4.70
C ALA A 19 -7.52 7.75 -4.18
N GLY A 20 -7.81 7.12 -3.03
CA GLY A 20 -9.12 7.16 -2.38
C GLY A 20 -10.00 5.94 -2.65
N GLU A 21 -9.47 4.89 -3.28
CA GLU A 21 -10.21 3.66 -3.49
C GLU A 21 -10.54 2.97 -2.15
N ALA A 22 -11.74 2.37 -2.08
CA ALA A 22 -12.22 1.76 -0.86
C ALA A 22 -11.51 0.43 -0.59
N VAL A 23 -10.96 0.27 0.62
CA VAL A 23 -10.24 -0.94 1.05
C VAL A 23 -11.09 -2.21 0.88
N LYS A 24 -12.41 -2.12 1.12
CA LYS A 24 -13.36 -3.23 0.92
C LYS A 24 -13.41 -3.77 -0.51
N ASP A 25 -13.21 -2.90 -1.51
CA ASP A 25 -13.26 -3.26 -2.92
C ASP A 25 -11.99 -4.04 -3.29
N LEU A 26 -10.84 -3.54 -2.83
CA LEU A 26 -9.54 -4.20 -2.94
C LEU A 26 -9.49 -5.55 -2.21
N VAL A 27 -10.21 -5.71 -1.10
CA VAL A 27 -10.32 -7.01 -0.40
C VAL A 27 -11.07 -8.03 -1.25
N ALA A 28 -12.20 -7.61 -1.84
CA ALA A 28 -12.99 -8.46 -2.71
C ALA A 28 -12.24 -8.83 -3.99
N GLU A 29 -11.47 -7.89 -4.56
CA GLU A 29 -10.68 -8.08 -5.78
C GLU A 29 -9.42 -8.94 -5.55
N LEU A 30 -8.64 -8.62 -4.52
CA LEU A 30 -7.31 -9.22 -4.31
C LEU A 30 -7.34 -10.42 -3.34
N GLY A 31 -8.44 -10.61 -2.60
CA GLY A 31 -8.53 -11.62 -1.54
C GLY A 31 -7.60 -11.35 -0.35
N ILE A 32 -7.09 -10.12 -0.22
CA ILE A 32 -6.20 -9.72 0.86
C ILE A 32 -7.04 -9.15 2.00
N SER A 33 -6.78 -9.61 3.23
CA SER A 33 -7.50 -9.12 4.42
C SER A 33 -7.35 -7.61 4.59
N GLU A 34 -8.44 -6.93 4.98
CA GLU A 34 -8.48 -5.49 5.27
C GLU A 34 -7.32 -5.04 6.16
N HIS A 35 -7.02 -5.83 7.20
CA HIS A 35 -5.93 -5.55 8.13
C HIS A 35 -4.56 -5.42 7.45
N THR A 36 -4.27 -6.28 6.46
CA THR A 36 -3.02 -6.20 5.68
C THR A 36 -2.98 -4.95 4.82
N LEU A 37 -4.10 -4.60 4.19
CA LEU A 37 -4.21 -3.41 3.35
C LEU A 37 -4.05 -2.12 4.16
N TYR A 38 -4.70 -2.00 5.32
CA TYR A 38 -4.50 -0.86 6.22
C TYR A 38 -3.05 -0.71 6.66
N ARG A 39 -2.37 -1.82 6.97
CA ARG A 39 -0.94 -1.82 7.32
C ARG A 39 -0.08 -1.33 6.15
N TRP A 40 -0.39 -1.74 4.92
CA TRP A 40 0.31 -1.29 3.72
C TRP A 40 0.08 0.19 3.44
N ARG A 41 -1.16 0.66 3.53
CA ARG A 41 -1.52 2.08 3.37
C ARG A 41 -0.76 2.94 4.37
N ARG A 42 -0.73 2.54 5.65
CA ARG A 42 0.02 3.26 6.68
C ARG A 42 1.51 3.34 6.36
N GLN A 43 2.11 2.24 5.91
CA GLN A 43 3.52 2.23 5.54
C GLN A 43 3.80 3.05 4.28
N ALA A 44 2.88 3.09 3.32
CA ALA A 44 3.00 3.92 2.13
C ALA A 44 2.85 5.41 2.42
N LEU A 45 1.98 5.79 3.36
CA LEU A 45 1.89 7.15 3.87
C LEU A 45 3.20 7.56 4.56
N ILE A 46 3.78 6.69 5.39
CA ILE A 46 5.07 6.93 6.02
C ILE A 46 6.18 7.04 4.97
N ASP A 47 6.26 6.13 4.00
CA ASP A 47 7.27 6.18 2.92
C ASP A 47 7.09 7.41 2.02
N ALA A 48 5.86 7.92 1.85
CA ALA A 48 5.58 9.15 1.10
C ALA A 48 5.94 10.41 1.91
N ASP A 49 5.65 10.42 3.22
CA ASP A 49 5.96 11.52 4.15
C ASP A 49 7.46 11.57 4.53
N GLU A 50 8.17 10.43 4.46
CA GLU A 50 9.63 10.35 4.56
C GLU A 50 10.34 10.64 3.22
N ARG A 51 9.60 10.64 2.08
CA ARG A 51 10.14 10.98 0.75
C ARG A 51 9.91 12.41 0.21
N PRO A 52 9.66 13.48 0.99
CA PRO A 52 9.59 14.81 0.42
C PRO A 52 10.98 15.39 0.02
N GLY A 53 12.10 14.69 0.20
CA GLY A 53 13.42 15.28 -0.07
C GLY A 53 14.63 14.34 -0.18
N ALA A 54 14.47 13.09 -0.64
CA ALA A 54 15.63 12.18 -0.78
C ALA A 54 16.59 12.50 -1.95
N LYS A 55 16.39 13.63 -2.65
CA LYS A 55 17.40 14.29 -3.50
C LYS A 55 17.06 15.77 -3.67
N GLU A 56 17.58 16.64 -2.83
CA GLU A 56 18.13 17.91 -3.33
C GLU A 56 19.53 18.05 -2.76
N LEU A 57 20.48 18.19 -3.69
CA LEU A 57 21.93 18.30 -3.52
C LEU A 57 22.33 19.60 -2.84
#